data_AF-A0A4U4EIW9-F1
#
_entry.id   AF-A0A4U4EIW9-F1
#
_cell.length_a   1.000
_cell.length_b   1.000
_cell.length_c   1.000
_cell.angle_alpha   90.00
_cell.angle_beta   90.00
_cell.angle_gamma   90.00
#
_symmetry.space_group_name_H-M   'P 1'
#
loop_
_entity.id
_entity.type
_entity.pdbx_description
1 polymer ?
#
loop_
_entity_poly.entity_id
_entity_poly.type
_entity_poly.pdbx_seq_one_letter_code
_entity_poly.pdbx_strand_id
1 'polypeptide(L)'
;MLPNRNTRCFNRYAIKGVIIDLTSNNGGDSNVLLASVSQFLPNGNLLTFKGKHYSVTLNLSDTEIKTGNYSYQIKNYPKLNVPVAVMESNITGSSAEILVGM
;
A
#
# COMPACT_ATOMS: atom_id res chain seq x y z
N MET A 1 -21.92 -1.22 -30.77
CA MET A 1 -21.40 -2.30 -29.89
C MET A 1 -21.09 -1.69 -28.53
N LEU A 2 -21.77 -2.14 -27.48
CA LEU A 2 -21.52 -1.68 -26.11
C LEU A 2 -20.23 -2.34 -25.57
N PRO A 3 -19.43 -1.66 -24.72
CA PRO A 3 -18.27 -2.28 -24.10
C PRO A 3 -18.73 -3.41 -23.16
N ASN A 4 -18.03 -4.54 -23.24
CA ASN A 4 -18.21 -5.71 -22.40
C ASN A 4 -18.08 -5.32 -20.91
N ARG A 5 -19.11 -5.57 -20.09
CA ARG A 5 -19.21 -5.13 -18.68
C ARG A 5 -18.27 -5.86 -17.71
N ASN A 6 -17.32 -6.66 -18.21
CA ASN A 6 -16.45 -7.52 -17.42
C ASN A 6 -14.99 -7.05 -17.30
N THR A 7 -14.64 -5.86 -17.80
CA THR A 7 -13.33 -5.25 -17.57
C THR A 7 -13.48 -3.93 -16.81
N ARG A 8 -13.64 -4.01 -15.49
CA ARG A 8 -13.31 -2.88 -14.60
C ARG A 8 -11.79 -2.74 -14.50
N CYS A 9 -11.15 -2.44 -15.62
CA CYS A 9 -9.81 -1.89 -15.65
C CYS A 9 -9.99 -0.38 -15.60
N PHE A 10 -9.77 0.21 -14.43
CA PHE A 10 -9.68 1.67 -14.30
C PHE A 10 -8.76 2.20 -15.40
N ASN A 11 -9.21 3.20 -16.15
CA ASN A 11 -8.32 3.87 -17.10
C ASN A 11 -7.29 4.66 -16.28
N ARG A 12 -6.13 4.05 -16.04
CA ARG A 12 -5.03 4.65 -15.27
C ARG A 12 -4.61 6.03 -15.76
N TYR A 13 -4.81 6.35 -17.03
CA TYR A 13 -4.48 7.65 -17.62
C TYR A 13 -5.50 8.74 -17.28
N ALA A 14 -6.70 8.36 -16.85
CA ALA A 14 -7.76 9.27 -16.41
C ALA A 14 -7.69 9.59 -14.91
N ILE A 15 -6.95 8.79 -14.12
CA ILE A 15 -6.78 9.05 -12.68
C ILE A 15 -5.89 10.28 -12.52
N LYS A 16 -6.39 11.30 -11.82
CA LYS A 16 -5.67 12.54 -11.52
C LYS A 16 -5.33 12.71 -10.04
N GLY A 17 -5.81 11.80 -9.20
CA GLY A 17 -5.54 11.77 -7.77
C GLY A 17 -6.26 10.60 -7.12
N VAL A 18 -5.83 10.25 -5.91
CA VAL A 18 -6.39 9.14 -5.12
C VAL A 18 -6.58 9.59 -3.68
N ILE A 19 -7.66 9.14 -3.06
CA ILE A 19 -7.89 9.26 -1.62
C ILE A 19 -7.88 7.86 -1.05
N ILE A 20 -7.05 7.62 -0.05
CA ILE A 20 -7.01 6.38 0.73
C ILE A 20 -7.69 6.68 2.07
N ASP A 21 -8.88 6.10 2.26
CA ASP A 21 -9.67 6.29 3.48
C ASP A 21 -9.36 5.17 4.49
N LEU A 22 -8.73 5.54 5.60
CA LEU A 22 -8.41 4.66 6.74
C LEU A 22 -9.21 5.02 8.00
N THR A 23 -10.24 5.87 7.88
CA THR A 23 -11.00 6.41 9.02
C THR A 23 -11.74 5.36 9.84
N SER A 24 -11.89 4.14 9.32
CA SER A 24 -12.43 2.99 10.04
C SER A 24 -11.48 1.79 10.09
N ASN A 25 -10.20 1.99 9.81
CA ASN A 25 -9.21 0.92 9.73
C ASN A 25 -8.32 0.87 10.99
N ASN A 26 -8.59 -0.11 11.85
CA ASN A 26 -7.82 -0.33 13.09
C ASN A 26 -6.63 -1.31 12.91
N GLY A 27 -6.19 -1.53 11.67
CA GLY A 27 -5.03 -2.33 11.32
C GLY A 27 -5.35 -3.77 10.89
N GLY A 28 -4.41 -4.69 11.17
CA GLY A 28 -4.40 -6.05 10.64
C GLY A 28 -3.08 -6.38 9.95
N ASP A 29 -3.10 -7.26 8.94
CA ASP A 29 -1.91 -7.66 8.21
C ASP A 29 -1.35 -6.49 7.35
N SER A 30 -0.15 -6.02 7.70
CA SER A 30 0.50 -4.92 7.00
C SER A 30 0.89 -5.26 5.56
N ASN A 31 1.17 -6.52 5.23
CA ASN A 31 1.50 -6.92 3.87
C ASN A 31 0.27 -6.80 2.95
N VAL A 32 -0.91 -7.19 3.44
CA VAL A 32 -2.17 -7.05 2.70
C VAL A 32 -2.48 -5.56 2.46
N LEU A 33 -2.33 -4.74 3.49
CA LEU A 33 -2.54 -3.29 3.38
C LEU A 33 -1.59 -2.69 2.33
N LEU A 34 -0.28 -2.91 2.46
CA LEU A 34 0.73 -2.37 1.55
C LEU A 34 0.55 -2.92 0.12
N ALA A 35 0.16 -4.18 -0.05
CA ALA A 35 -0.12 -4.75 -1.36
C ALA A 35 -1.25 -3.99 -2.07
N SER A 36 -2.30 -3.61 -1.33
CA SER A 36 -3.47 -2.91 -1.88
C SER A 36 -3.15 -1.50 -2.39
N VAL A 37 -2.10 -0.87 -1.86
CA VAL A 37 -1.69 0.50 -2.21
C VAL A 37 -0.31 0.56 -2.90
N SER A 38 0.30 -0.59 -3.20
CA SER A 38 1.67 -0.72 -3.72
C SER A 38 1.96 0.10 -4.99
N GLN A 39 0.96 0.36 -5.83
CA GLN A 39 1.09 1.21 -7.03
C GLN A 39 1.38 2.69 -6.71
N PHE A 40 1.10 3.14 -5.48
CA PHE A 40 1.29 4.51 -5.01
C PHE A 40 2.55 4.68 -4.15
N LEU A 41 3.22 3.59 -3.80
CA LEU A 41 4.40 3.59 -2.94
C LEU A 41 5.69 3.43 -3.78
N PRO A 42 6.81 4.07 -3.38
CA PRO A 42 8.09 3.83 -4.01
C PRO A 42 8.58 2.40 -3.74
N ASN A 43 9.33 1.82 -4.68
CA ASN A 43 10.10 0.61 -4.37
C ASN A 43 11.27 0.96 -3.47
N GLY A 44 11.72 -0.02 -2.68
CA GLY A 44 12.83 0.12 -1.74
C GLY A 44 12.39 -0.02 -0.28
N ASN A 45 13.17 0.57 0.63
CA ASN A 45 12.88 0.54 2.06
C ASN A 45 11.70 1.48 2.36
N LEU A 46 10.56 0.91 2.78
CA LEU A 46 9.39 1.68 3.17
C LEU A 46 9.44 2.09 4.64
N LEU A 47 9.84 1.16 5.52
CA LEU A 47 9.86 1.37 6.96
C LEU A 47 10.84 0.39 7.61
N THR A 48 11.52 0.83 8.68
CA THR A 48 12.32 -0.06 9.52
C THR A 48 11.84 -0.02 10.96
N PHE A 49 11.34 -1.14 11.45
CA PHE A 49 11.00 -1.32 12.86
C PHE A 49 12.27 -1.58 13.66
N LYS A 50 12.44 -0.82 14.75
CA LYS A 50 13.51 -1.00 15.72
C LYS A 50 12.95 -1.60 17.01
N GLY A 51 13.20 -2.88 17.21
CA GLY A 51 12.99 -3.53 18.50
C GLY A 51 14.21 -3.33 19.41
N LYS A 52 14.08 -3.75 20.68
CA LYS A 52 15.15 -3.61 21.68
C LYS A 52 16.47 -4.29 21.27
N HIS A 53 16.40 -5.40 20.53
CA HIS A 53 17.56 -6.22 20.15
C HIS A 53 17.59 -6.61 18.66
N TYR A 54 16.61 -6.15 17.88
CA TYR A 54 16.50 -6.50 16.47
C TYR A 54 15.98 -5.32 15.67
N SER A 55 16.25 -5.36 14.36
CA SER A 55 15.63 -4.45 13.40
C SER A 55 15.03 -5.28 12.29
N VAL A 56 13.84 -4.90 11.84
CA VAL A 56 13.23 -5.51 10.66
C VAL A 56 12.80 -4.42 9.70
N THR A 57 13.21 -4.56 8.44
CA THR A 57 12.93 -3.61 7.38
C THR A 57 11.85 -4.19 6.47
N LEU A 58 10.84 -3.36 6.18
CA LEU A 58 9.85 -3.57 5.14
C LEU A 58 10.43 -3.03 3.82
N ASN A 59 10.63 -3.92 2.85
CA ASN A 59 11.13 -3.54 1.53
C ASN A 59 10.08 -3.91 0.47
N LEU A 60 9.75 -2.96 -0.40
CA LEU A 60 8.82 -3.16 -1.51
C LEU A 60 9.58 -3.27 -2.83
N SER A 61 9.25 -4.27 -3.63
CA SER A 61 9.63 -4.36 -5.04
C SER A 61 8.37 -4.36 -5.92
N ASP A 62 8.55 -4.50 -7.23
CA ASP A 62 7.42 -4.61 -8.17
C ASP A 62 6.60 -5.90 -7.98
N THR A 63 7.14 -6.90 -7.29
CA THR A 63 6.52 -8.23 -7.20
C THR A 63 6.33 -8.74 -5.78
N GLU A 64 6.93 -8.11 -4.77
CA GLU A 64 6.84 -8.59 -3.40
C GLU A 64 7.08 -7.51 -2.35
N ILE A 65 6.60 -7.80 -1.13
CA ILE A 65 6.95 -7.11 0.10
C ILE A 65 7.82 -8.08 0.92
N LYS A 66 9.04 -7.65 1.26
CA LYS A 66 9.99 -8.42 2.08
C LYS A 66 10.09 -7.85 3.48
N THR A 67 10.05 -8.76 4.47
CA THR A 67 10.13 -8.46 5.89
C THR A 67 11.03 -9.48 6.57
N GLY A 68 12.31 -9.14 6.73
CA GLY A 68 13.32 -10.11 7.19
C GLY A 68 13.42 -11.30 6.24
N ASN A 69 13.19 -12.52 6.75
CA ASN A 69 13.20 -13.75 5.93
C ASN A 69 11.83 -14.08 5.30
N TYR A 70 10.81 -13.26 5.55
CA TYR A 70 9.47 -13.45 4.99
C TYR A 70 9.30 -12.65 3.70
N SER A 71 8.61 -13.24 2.71
CA SER A 71 8.23 -12.60 1.45
C SER A 71 6.73 -12.79 1.20
N TYR A 72 6.05 -11.68 0.94
CA TYR A 72 4.65 -11.63 0.54
C TYR A 72 4.56 -11.21 -0.93
N GLN A 73 4.03 -12.09 -1.78
CA GLN A 73 3.93 -11.83 -3.22
C GLN A 73 2.77 -10.87 -3.52
N ILE A 74 3.03 -9.88 -4.37
CA ILE A 74 2.03 -8.92 -4.83
C ILE A 74 1.92 -8.96 -6.36
N LYS A 75 0.77 -8.54 -6.87
CA LYS A 75 0.61 -8.34 -8.31
C LYS A 75 1.43 -7.14 -8.75
N ASN A 76 2.20 -7.32 -9.83
CA ASN A 76 2.94 -6.23 -10.44
C ASN A 76 1.97 -5.30 -11.18
N TYR A 77 1.57 -4.24 -10.49
CA TYR A 77 0.85 -3.11 -11.07
C TYR A 77 1.83 -1.97 -11.36
N PRO A 78 1.74 -1.34 -12.54
CA PRO A 78 2.54 -0.16 -12.86
C PRO A 78 2.32 0.95 -11.82
N LYS A 79 3.41 1.56 -11.37
CA LYS A 79 3.36 2.70 -10.44
C LYS A 79 2.56 3.86 -11.03
N LEU A 80 1.80 4.54 -10.17
CA LEU A 80 0.99 5.71 -10.53
C LEU A 80 1.58 6.96 -9.87
N ASN A 81 2.04 7.89 -10.69
CA ASN A 81 2.52 9.20 -10.25
C ASN A 81 1.36 10.21 -10.25
N VAL A 82 0.50 10.11 -9.24
CA VAL A 82 -0.64 11.02 -9.03
C VAL A 82 -0.65 11.48 -7.57
N PRO A 83 -1.21 12.67 -7.27
CA PRO A 83 -1.42 13.10 -5.89
C PRO A 83 -2.23 12.06 -5.09
N VAL A 84 -1.77 11.75 -3.88
CA VAL A 84 -2.44 10.86 -2.94
C VAL A 84 -2.72 11.61 -1.65
N ALA A 85 -3.97 11.56 -1.19
CA ALA A 85 -4.34 12.00 0.14
C ALA A 85 -4.71 10.77 0.99
N VAL A 86 -4.29 10.76 2.25
CA VAL A 86 -4.63 9.71 3.22
C VAL A 86 -5.52 10.33 4.30
N MET A 87 -6.64 9.70 4.59
CA MET A 87 -7.57 10.14 5.63
C MET A 87 -7.52 9.18 6.81
N GLU A 88 -7.37 9.71 8.02
CA GLU A 88 -7.37 8.97 9.27
C GLU A 88 -8.44 9.50 10.23
N SER A 89 -8.70 8.75 11.29
CA SER A 89 -9.56 9.15 12.39
C SER A 89 -8.96 8.72 13.73
N ASN A 90 -9.65 9.03 14.82
CA ASN A 90 -9.27 8.58 16.16
C ASN A 90 -9.31 7.05 16.38
N ILE A 91 -9.83 6.28 15.42
CA ILE A 91 -9.83 4.81 15.47
C ILE A 91 -8.86 4.19 14.45
N THR A 92 -8.17 5.00 13.65
CA THR A 92 -7.10 4.50 12.78
C THR A 92 -5.96 3.97 13.65
N GLY A 93 -5.52 2.74 13.40
CA GLY A 93 -4.62 2.04 14.34
C GLY A 93 -3.72 0.99 13.72
N SER A 94 -2.62 0.69 14.43
CA SER A 94 -1.69 -0.39 14.16
C SER A 94 -1.10 -0.31 12.73
N SER A 95 -1.34 -1.31 11.88
CA SER A 95 -0.79 -1.30 10.52
C SER A 95 -1.37 -0.20 9.63
N ALA A 96 -2.54 0.36 9.95
CA ALA A 96 -3.05 1.52 9.23
C ALA A 96 -2.21 2.78 9.52
N GLU A 97 -1.73 2.96 10.74
CA GLU A 97 -0.86 4.09 11.12
C GLU A 97 0.48 4.07 10.38
N ILE A 98 0.97 2.87 10.03
CA ILE A 98 2.16 2.72 9.19
C ILE A 98 1.96 3.46 7.85
N LEU A 99 0.79 3.30 7.22
CA LEU A 99 0.50 3.91 5.92
C LEU A 99 0.24 5.42 6.04
N VAL A 100 -0.31 5.87 7.17
CA VAL A 100 -0.46 7.31 7.45
C VAL A 100 0.91 7.99 7.58
N GLY A 101 1.88 7.33 8.21
CA GLY A 101 3.20 7.88 8.47
C GLY A 101 4.20 7.83 7.30
N MET A 102 3.79 7.37 6.11
CA MET A 102 4.62 7.27 4.90
C MET A 102 4.50 8.50 4.01
#